data_AF-A0A7C2X9R2-F1
#
_entry.id   AF-A0A7C2X9R2-F1
#
_cell.length_a   1.000
_cell.length_b   1.000
_cell.length_c   1.000
_cell.angle_alpha   90.00
_cell.angle_beta   90.00
_cell.angle_gamma   90.00
#
_symmetry.space_group_name_H-M   'P 1'
#
loop_
_entity.id
_entity.type
_entity.pdbx_description
1 polymer ?
#
loop_
_entity_poly.entity_id
_entity_poly.type
_entity_poly.pdbx_seq_one_letter_code
_entity_poly.pdbx_strand_id
1 'polypeptide(L)'
;MNTFAHLMTIALAAAISASPAPAAAGGDEAYDVSISRADAKKLVEAIAAAPSVGETAADGGPITLNVKKNEDGPPPGTQNFAGLNFGIGISATYDLGKNDRVSEATLVGGPPGIVRVTNQDNVRARIMLESHYFFTPPDARAFGAFGPKNPSAAQIKGDGAAPEPAKWGIGPFVALQPGTENIIEAIGMGLMVGFRRGDSGDSFNIGVGVAFDPNTRTLGEGIVAGQPLPPGETDIRYLEQEQFGLLFLSSYSF
;
A
#
# COMPACT_ATOMS: atom_id res chain seq x y z
N MET A 1 16.27 10.81 32.35
CA MET A 1 16.43 10.53 30.90
C MET A 1 16.78 9.07 30.74
N ASN A 2 16.00 8.33 29.96
CA ASN A 2 16.02 6.87 29.93
C ASN A 2 17.32 6.36 29.28
N THR A 3 18.03 5.43 29.92
CA THR A 3 19.33 4.89 29.49
C THR A 3 19.30 4.34 28.06
N PHE A 4 18.13 3.86 27.65
CA PHE A 4 17.83 3.38 26.29
C PHE A 4 17.91 4.48 25.22
N ALA A 5 17.40 5.67 25.52
CA ALA A 5 17.44 6.80 24.60
C ALA A 5 18.88 7.28 24.37
N HIS A 6 19.72 7.23 25.41
CA HIS A 6 21.13 7.62 25.32
C HIS A 6 21.97 6.59 24.52
N LEU A 7 21.69 5.29 24.69
CA LEU A 7 22.29 4.21 23.90
C LEU A 7 21.88 4.28 22.43
N MET A 8 20.63 4.62 22.14
CA MET A 8 20.14 4.79 20.77
C MET A 8 20.77 6.02 20.08
N THR A 9 21.03 7.09 20.83
CA THR A 9 21.77 8.26 20.31
C THR A 9 23.23 7.93 19.97
N ILE A 10 23.89 7.09 20.77
CA ILE A 10 25.28 6.66 20.51
C ILE A 10 25.35 5.73 19.29
N ALA A 11 24.42 4.78 19.16
CA ALA A 11 24.33 3.91 17.99
C ALA A 11 24.04 4.70 16.70
N LEU A 12 23.17 5.72 16.78
CA LEU A 12 22.88 6.60 15.66
C LEU A 12 24.06 7.50 15.30
N ALA A 13 24.82 8.01 16.28
CA ALA A 13 26.03 8.80 16.03
C ALA A 13 27.16 7.98 15.38
N ALA A 14 27.31 6.71 15.75
CA ALA A 14 28.28 5.81 15.12
C ALA A 14 27.88 5.42 13.67
N ALA A 15 26.58 5.30 13.40
CA ALA A 15 26.07 5.07 12.05
C ALA A 15 26.23 6.30 11.12
N ILE A 16 26.17 7.52 11.68
CA ILE A 16 26.32 8.78 10.91
C ILE A 16 27.80 9.09 10.59
N SER A 17 28.77 8.59 11.36
CA SER A 17 30.21 8.83 11.11
C SER A 17 30.84 7.85 10.10
N ALA A 18 30.09 6.89 9.58
CA ALA A 18 30.58 5.96 8.56
C ALA A 18 30.63 6.67 7.20
N SER A 19 31.82 7.12 6.79
CA SER A 19 32.06 7.47 5.38
C SER A 19 32.18 6.19 4.55
N PRO A 20 31.41 6.01 3.46
CA PRO A 20 31.60 4.87 2.59
C PRO A 20 32.97 4.98 1.90
N ALA A 21 33.77 3.92 1.99
CA ALA A 21 34.92 3.76 1.11
C ALA A 21 34.42 3.56 -0.34
N PRO A 22 35.12 4.06 -1.37
CA PRO A 22 34.68 3.88 -2.75
C PRO A 22 34.64 2.38 -3.09
N ALA A 23 33.45 1.89 -3.46
CA ALA A 23 33.20 0.49 -3.75
C ALA A 23 33.99 0.03 -4.98
N ALA A 24 34.82 -1.01 -4.80
CA ALA A 24 35.26 -1.85 -5.91
C ALA A 24 34.13 -2.83 -6.26
N ALA A 25 33.87 -2.98 -7.56
CA ALA A 25 32.76 -3.76 -8.08
C ALA A 25 32.80 -5.22 -7.58
N GLY A 26 31.74 -5.63 -6.87
CA GLY A 26 31.38 -7.04 -6.67
C GLY A 26 31.72 -7.69 -5.33
N GLY A 27 31.64 -6.99 -4.19
CA GLY A 27 31.76 -7.62 -2.87
C GLY A 27 30.87 -6.96 -1.82
N ASP A 28 30.36 -7.76 -0.88
CA ASP A 28 29.54 -7.33 0.27
C ASP A 28 30.13 -6.08 0.94
N GLU A 29 29.30 -5.06 1.14
CA GLU A 29 29.73 -3.83 1.81
C GLU A 29 30.09 -4.11 3.28
N ALA A 30 31.38 -4.23 3.56
CA ALA A 30 31.90 -4.28 4.91
C ALA A 30 32.00 -2.85 5.47
N TYR A 31 31.29 -2.59 6.57
CA TYR A 31 31.36 -1.33 7.30
C TYR A 31 32.32 -1.51 8.50
N ASP A 32 33.45 -0.80 8.48
CA ASP A 32 34.36 -0.75 9.63
C ASP A 32 33.79 0.23 10.67
N VAL A 33 33.18 -0.32 11.72
CA VAL A 33 32.72 0.48 12.87
C VAL A 33 33.77 0.43 13.98
N SER A 34 34.46 1.55 14.18
CA SER A 34 35.44 1.70 15.26
C SER A 34 34.77 2.31 16.49
N ILE A 35 34.55 1.51 17.55
CA ILE A 35 34.05 2.00 18.85
C ILE A 35 35.12 1.93 19.93
N SER A 36 35.04 2.83 20.91
CA SER A 36 35.96 2.82 22.04
C SER A 36 35.78 1.54 22.88
N ARG A 37 36.86 1.09 23.53
CA ARG A 37 36.83 -0.11 24.39
C ARG A 37 35.80 0.00 25.53
N ALA A 38 35.56 1.21 26.02
CA ALA A 38 34.57 1.47 27.06
C ALA A 38 33.13 1.32 26.55
N ASP A 39 32.87 1.73 25.30
CA ASP A 39 31.56 1.61 24.67
C ASP A 39 31.28 0.17 24.22
N ALA A 40 32.31 -0.54 23.73
CA ALA A 40 32.24 -1.96 23.42
C ALA A 40 31.85 -2.78 24.66
N LYS A 41 32.42 -2.47 25.83
CA LYS A 41 32.11 -3.16 27.09
C LYS A 41 30.66 -2.96 27.53
N LYS A 42 30.13 -1.74 27.42
CA LYS A 42 28.71 -1.44 27.72
C LYS A 42 27.75 -2.14 26.77
N LEU A 43 28.14 -2.28 25.50
CA LEU A 43 27.35 -2.98 24.50
C LEU A 43 27.29 -4.50 24.78
N VAL A 44 28.43 -5.10 25.15
CA VAL A 44 28.53 -6.52 25.52
C VAL A 44 27.72 -6.82 26.79
N GLU A 45 27.80 -5.96 27.82
CA GLU A 45 27.00 -6.10 29.05
C GLU A 45 25.48 -6.01 28.77
N ALA A 46 25.07 -5.18 27.80
CA ALA A 46 23.67 -5.08 27.37
C ALA A 46 23.20 -6.29 26.55
N ILE A 47 24.08 -6.92 25.77
CA ILE A 47 23.79 -8.10 24.96
C ILE A 47 23.80 -9.38 25.82
N ALA A 48 24.67 -9.49 26.82
CA ALA A 48 24.73 -10.61 27.76
C ALA A 48 23.47 -10.72 28.66
N ALA A 49 22.69 -9.64 28.78
CA ALA A 49 21.38 -9.65 29.43
C ALA A 49 20.24 -10.21 28.55
N ALA A 50 20.50 -10.50 27.26
CA ALA A 50 19.56 -11.13 26.34
C ALA A 50 19.82 -12.66 26.24
N PRO A 51 18.78 -13.51 26.27
CA PRO A 51 18.95 -14.94 26.43
C PRO A 51 19.24 -15.62 25.09
N SER A 52 20.48 -15.53 24.58
CA SER A 52 21.14 -16.53 23.71
C SER A 52 22.31 -15.91 22.92
N VAL A 53 23.49 -15.76 23.54
CA VAL A 53 24.74 -15.61 22.78
C VAL A 53 25.83 -16.39 23.49
N GLY A 54 26.42 -17.38 22.81
CA GLY A 54 27.60 -18.10 23.28
C GLY A 54 28.86 -17.27 23.02
N GLU A 55 29.71 -17.16 24.04
CA GLU A 55 30.93 -16.35 24.02
C GLU A 55 32.16 -17.23 23.75
N THR A 56 33.06 -16.77 22.88
CA THR A 56 34.48 -17.20 22.92
C THR A 56 35.35 -15.95 22.85
N ALA A 57 35.90 -15.57 24.00
CA ALA A 57 36.90 -14.51 24.11
C ALA A 57 38.30 -15.12 23.98
N ALA A 58 39.08 -14.64 23.00
CA ALA A 58 40.52 -14.82 22.95
C ALA A 58 41.21 -13.46 23.06
N ASP A 59 42.39 -13.50 23.68
CA ASP A 59 43.06 -12.44 24.42
C ASP A 59 43.46 -11.20 23.61
N GLY A 60 43.23 -10.01 24.19
CA GLY A 60 43.95 -8.76 23.89
C GLY A 60 43.68 -7.98 22.59
N GLY A 61 42.98 -8.53 21.60
CA GLY A 61 42.70 -7.84 20.32
C GLY A 61 41.40 -7.03 20.27
N PRO A 62 41.20 -6.16 19.25
CA PRO A 62 39.90 -5.54 18.98
C PRO A 62 38.84 -6.62 18.71
N ILE A 63 37.66 -6.48 19.34
CA ILE A 63 36.54 -7.41 19.17
C ILE A 63 35.91 -7.15 17.80
N THR A 64 36.02 -8.11 16.88
CA THR A 64 35.31 -8.07 15.60
C THR A 64 33.91 -8.64 15.78
N LEU A 65 32.89 -7.78 15.74
CA LEU A 65 31.49 -8.22 15.72
C LEU A 65 31.09 -8.54 14.28
N ASN A 66 31.11 -9.83 13.93
CA ASN A 66 30.54 -10.30 12.67
C ASN A 66 29.02 -10.35 12.80
N VAL A 67 28.34 -9.21 12.59
CA VAL A 67 26.88 -9.18 12.46
C VAL A 67 26.54 -9.68 11.07
N LYS A 68 26.16 -10.96 10.96
CA LYS A 68 25.51 -11.43 9.72
C LYS A 68 24.18 -10.69 9.61
N LYS A 69 23.96 -9.99 8.49
CA LYS A 69 22.63 -9.57 8.10
C LYS A 69 21.74 -10.82 8.13
N ASN A 70 20.70 -10.82 8.94
CA ASN A 70 19.66 -11.85 8.82
C ASN A 70 19.01 -11.65 7.45
N GLU A 71 19.48 -12.36 6.43
CA GLU A 71 18.85 -12.40 5.11
C GLU A 71 17.52 -13.15 5.13
N ASP A 72 17.21 -13.83 6.25
CA ASP A 72 15.95 -14.52 6.49
C ASP A 72 14.83 -13.60 7.00
N GLY A 73 15.08 -12.29 7.10
CA GLY A 73 14.07 -11.28 7.45
C GLY A 73 13.39 -10.71 6.21
N PRO A 74 12.06 -10.52 6.19
CA PRO A 74 11.38 -9.80 5.11
C PRO A 74 12.06 -8.44 4.91
N PRO A 75 12.26 -7.98 3.66
CA PRO A 75 12.90 -6.70 3.40
C PRO A 75 12.17 -5.58 4.15
N PRO A 76 12.90 -4.59 4.69
CA PRO A 76 12.32 -3.51 5.49
C PRO A 76 11.24 -2.78 4.67
N GLY A 77 9.98 -2.93 5.11
CA GLY A 77 8.80 -2.41 4.42
C GLY A 77 7.66 -3.42 4.30
N THR A 78 7.96 -4.72 4.24
CA THR A 78 6.94 -5.78 4.15
C THR A 78 6.39 -6.13 5.53
N GLN A 79 5.42 -5.35 6.02
CA GLN A 79 4.69 -5.70 7.25
C GLN A 79 3.62 -6.75 6.92
N ASN A 80 3.96 -8.02 7.15
CA ASN A 80 3.00 -9.13 7.13
C ASN A 80 2.04 -9.00 8.33
N PHE A 81 0.93 -8.29 8.16
CA PHE A 81 -0.12 -8.26 9.17
C PHE A 81 -0.97 -9.52 9.06
N ALA A 82 -0.73 -10.50 9.92
CA ALA A 82 -1.44 -11.79 9.92
C ALA A 82 -1.37 -12.55 8.58
N GLY A 83 -0.27 -12.40 7.83
CA GLY A 83 -0.07 -13.01 6.51
C GLY A 83 -0.78 -12.32 5.35
N LEU A 84 -1.38 -11.15 5.60
CA LEU A 84 -1.97 -10.30 4.56
C LEU A 84 -0.99 -9.20 4.16
N ASN A 85 -0.75 -9.07 2.86
CA ASN A 85 -0.03 -7.96 2.28
C ASN A 85 -0.99 -6.81 2.02
N PHE A 86 -0.51 -5.60 2.28
CA PHE A 86 -1.26 -4.37 1.99
C PHE A 86 -0.52 -3.56 0.93
N GLY A 87 -1.26 -3.17 -0.10
CA GLY A 87 -0.83 -2.22 -1.13
C GLY A 87 -1.51 -0.87 -0.95
N ILE A 88 -0.96 0.14 -1.62
CA ILE A 88 -1.62 1.43 -1.81
C ILE A 88 -2.00 1.55 -3.28
N GLY A 89 -3.22 2.02 -3.55
CA GLY A 89 -3.71 2.17 -4.90
C GLY A 89 -4.47 3.46 -5.15
N ILE A 90 -4.43 3.88 -6.41
CA ILE A 90 -5.26 4.95 -6.95
C ILE A 90 -6.45 4.28 -7.64
N SER A 91 -7.65 4.72 -7.28
CA SER A 91 -8.89 4.21 -7.87
C SER A 91 -9.71 5.30 -8.53
N ALA A 92 -10.56 4.90 -9.45
CA ALA A 92 -11.68 5.66 -9.94
C ALA A 92 -12.95 4.85 -9.69
N THR A 93 -13.99 5.47 -9.14
CA THR A 93 -15.32 4.87 -9.13
C THR A 93 -16.26 5.63 -10.03
N TYR A 94 -17.12 4.89 -10.71
CA TYR A 94 -18.25 5.42 -11.44
C TYR A 94 -19.53 5.06 -10.70
N ASP A 95 -20.33 6.04 -10.32
CA ASP A 95 -21.57 5.82 -9.58
C ASP A 95 -22.59 5.04 -10.42
N LEU A 96 -23.21 4.04 -9.80
CA LEU A 96 -24.28 3.22 -10.38
C LEU A 96 -25.61 3.44 -9.65
N GLY A 97 -25.66 4.40 -8.72
CA GLY A 97 -26.85 4.81 -8.00
C GLY A 97 -27.98 5.32 -8.91
N LYS A 98 -29.20 5.32 -8.38
CA LYS A 98 -30.36 5.91 -9.07
C LYS A 98 -30.40 7.44 -8.98
N ASN A 99 -29.70 7.99 -8.00
CA ASN A 99 -29.66 9.42 -7.70
C ASN A 99 -28.23 9.91 -7.94
N ASP A 100 -28.09 11.10 -8.53
CA ASP A 100 -26.76 11.71 -8.67
C ASP A 100 -26.18 12.07 -7.31
N ARG A 101 -24.86 11.92 -7.19
CA ARG A 101 -24.09 12.43 -6.06
C ARG A 101 -23.95 13.93 -6.21
N VAL A 102 -24.50 14.66 -5.26
CA VAL A 102 -24.54 16.13 -5.31
C VAL A 102 -23.65 16.70 -4.21
N SER A 103 -22.56 17.33 -4.62
CA SER A 103 -21.71 18.12 -3.72
C SER A 103 -22.26 19.54 -3.55
N GLU A 104 -22.90 20.10 -4.58
CA GLU A 104 -23.45 21.46 -4.51
C GLU A 104 -24.68 21.63 -5.42
N ALA A 105 -25.73 22.25 -4.86
CA ALA A 105 -26.89 22.72 -5.60
C ALA A 105 -27.37 24.08 -5.08
N THR A 106 -27.96 24.87 -5.98
CA THR A 106 -28.41 26.24 -5.73
C THR A 106 -29.83 26.45 -6.25
N LEU A 107 -30.56 27.40 -5.67
CA LEU A 107 -31.86 27.83 -6.18
C LEU A 107 -31.67 29.03 -7.10
N VAL A 108 -32.22 28.95 -8.30
CA VAL A 108 -32.13 30.01 -9.30
C VAL A 108 -33.53 30.45 -9.71
N GLY A 109 -33.75 31.77 -9.76
CA GLY A 109 -35.05 32.36 -10.12
C GLY A 109 -35.92 32.68 -8.91
N GLY A 110 -36.97 33.47 -9.13
CA GLY A 110 -37.93 33.86 -8.09
C GLY A 110 -38.77 32.68 -7.59
N PRO A 111 -39.59 32.88 -6.53
CA PRO A 111 -40.35 31.80 -5.90
C PRO A 111 -41.25 31.10 -6.91
N PRO A 112 -41.24 29.75 -7.00
CA PRO A 112 -40.65 28.78 -6.05
C PRO A 112 -39.17 28.40 -6.24
N GLY A 113 -38.42 29.03 -7.17
CA GLY A 113 -37.00 28.77 -7.41
C GLY A 113 -36.76 27.43 -8.12
N ILE A 114 -35.86 27.41 -9.11
CA ILE A 114 -35.46 26.21 -9.84
C ILE A 114 -34.19 25.64 -9.21
N VAL A 115 -34.22 24.34 -8.90
CA VAL A 115 -33.07 23.63 -8.32
C VAL A 115 -32.03 23.39 -9.40
N ARG A 116 -30.83 23.95 -9.22
CA ARG A 116 -29.70 23.77 -10.13
C ARG A 116 -28.53 23.13 -9.42
N VAL A 117 -28.24 21.89 -9.79
CA VAL A 117 -27.01 21.22 -9.37
C VAL A 117 -25.84 21.89 -10.09
N THR A 118 -24.88 22.39 -9.33
CA THR A 118 -23.67 23.06 -9.85
C THR A 118 -22.48 22.12 -9.86
N ASN A 119 -22.44 21.15 -8.93
CA ASN A 119 -21.38 20.17 -8.85
C ASN A 119 -21.92 18.77 -8.54
N GLN A 120 -21.37 17.79 -9.25
CA GLN A 120 -21.70 16.37 -9.12
C GLN A 120 -20.43 15.55 -8.98
N ASP A 121 -20.48 14.55 -8.11
CA ASP A 121 -19.34 13.68 -7.82
C ASP A 121 -19.58 12.24 -8.29
N ASN A 122 -20.24 12.05 -9.44
CA ASN A 122 -20.58 10.72 -9.97
C ASN A 122 -19.33 9.92 -10.39
N VAL A 123 -18.20 10.60 -10.61
CA VAL A 123 -16.89 9.97 -10.81
C VAL A 123 -15.92 10.49 -9.77
N ARG A 124 -15.34 9.59 -8.96
CA ARG A 124 -14.45 9.95 -7.86
C ARG A 124 -13.12 9.22 -7.97
N ALA A 125 -12.04 9.99 -8.01
CA ALA A 125 -10.69 9.47 -7.81
C ALA A 125 -10.39 9.34 -6.31
N ARG A 126 -9.84 8.20 -5.87
CA ARG A 126 -9.51 7.96 -4.45
C ARG A 126 -8.15 7.31 -4.30
N ILE A 127 -7.52 7.54 -3.15
CA ILE A 127 -6.43 6.71 -2.65
C ILE A 127 -7.06 5.66 -1.73
N MET A 128 -6.75 4.39 -1.95
CA MET A 128 -7.27 3.29 -1.14
C MET A 128 -6.13 2.42 -0.64
N LEU A 129 -6.28 1.94 0.59
CA LEU A 129 -5.50 0.83 1.13
C LEU A 129 -6.12 -0.46 0.61
N GLU A 130 -5.33 -1.36 0.04
CA GLU A 130 -5.83 -2.56 -0.63
C GLU A 130 -5.13 -3.82 -0.12
N SER A 131 -5.87 -4.93 -0.06
CA SER A 131 -5.33 -6.26 0.21
C SER A 131 -5.96 -7.25 -0.76
N HIS A 132 -5.15 -8.17 -1.28
CA HIS A 132 -5.56 -9.20 -2.21
C HIS A 132 -4.97 -10.56 -1.87
N TYR A 133 -5.58 -11.60 -2.42
CA TYR A 133 -5.02 -12.94 -2.44
C TYR A 133 -4.90 -13.41 -3.88
N PHE A 134 -3.68 -13.56 -4.39
CA PHE A 134 -3.46 -14.02 -5.77
C PHE A 134 -3.34 -15.54 -5.87
N PHE A 135 -4.15 -16.11 -6.75
CA PHE A 135 -3.93 -17.45 -7.28
C PHE A 135 -2.97 -17.34 -8.47
N THR A 136 -1.81 -17.99 -8.38
CA THR A 136 -0.84 -18.07 -9.46
C THR A 136 -1.03 -19.40 -10.22
N PRO A 137 -1.32 -19.37 -11.52
CA PRO A 137 -1.43 -20.60 -12.29
C PRO A 137 -0.06 -21.32 -12.31
N PRO A 138 -0.01 -22.63 -12.01
CA PRO A 138 1.23 -23.41 -12.11
C PRO A 138 1.71 -23.53 -13.57
N ASP A 139 0.79 -23.48 -14.54
CA ASP A 139 1.08 -23.53 -15.97
C ASP A 139 0.31 -22.46 -16.74
N ALA A 140 0.99 -21.74 -17.65
CA ALA A 140 0.47 -20.67 -18.51
C ALA A 140 -0.66 -21.09 -19.48
N ARG A 141 -1.18 -22.32 -19.35
CA ARG A 141 -2.19 -22.93 -20.24
C ARG A 141 -3.61 -22.93 -19.66
N ALA A 142 -3.77 -22.69 -18.35
CA ALA A 142 -5.09 -22.78 -17.69
C ALA A 142 -6.10 -21.71 -18.13
N PHE A 143 -5.64 -20.56 -18.65
CA PHE A 143 -6.47 -19.50 -19.25
C PHE A 143 -6.04 -19.20 -20.68
N GLY A 144 -5.94 -20.26 -21.50
CA GLY A 144 -5.55 -20.20 -22.90
C GLY A 144 -6.15 -19.00 -23.64
N ALA A 145 -5.27 -18.24 -24.30
CA ALA A 145 -5.51 -17.09 -25.19
C ALA A 145 -5.52 -15.67 -24.59
N PHE A 146 -5.71 -15.44 -23.28
CA PHE A 146 -5.87 -14.07 -22.75
C PHE A 146 -4.84 -13.60 -21.70
N GLY A 147 -4.07 -14.51 -21.10
CA GLY A 147 -2.96 -14.13 -20.21
C GLY A 147 -1.67 -13.83 -20.99
N PRO A 148 -0.80 -12.89 -20.53
CA PRO A 148 0.55 -12.83 -21.05
C PRO A 148 1.17 -14.21 -20.89
N LYS A 149 1.75 -14.74 -21.97
CA LYS A 149 2.51 -15.99 -21.90
C LYS A 149 3.55 -15.79 -20.81
N ASN A 150 3.49 -16.56 -19.71
CA ASN A 150 4.71 -16.75 -18.93
C ASN A 150 5.68 -17.37 -19.95
N PRO A 151 6.80 -16.72 -20.29
CA PRO A 151 7.82 -17.43 -21.02
C PRO A 151 8.26 -18.53 -20.06
N SER A 152 7.74 -19.74 -20.27
CA SER A 152 8.26 -20.94 -19.64
C SER A 152 9.71 -21.04 -20.11
N ALA A 153 10.65 -20.58 -19.27
CA ALA A 153 12.01 -21.08 -19.15
C ALA A 153 12.79 -21.41 -20.45
N ALA A 154 12.57 -20.67 -21.56
CA ALA A 154 13.18 -21.01 -22.83
C ALA A 154 13.61 -19.76 -23.61
N GLN A 155 14.47 -18.96 -23.00
CA GLN A 155 15.46 -18.24 -23.78
C GLN A 155 16.75 -18.22 -22.97
N ILE A 156 17.66 -19.13 -23.31
CA ILE A 156 19.03 -19.13 -22.82
C ILE A 156 19.59 -17.73 -23.12
N LYS A 157 19.82 -16.98 -22.04
CA LYS A 157 20.54 -15.73 -22.07
C LYS A 157 22.00 -16.12 -22.40
N GLY A 158 22.65 -15.41 -23.32
CA GLY A 158 24.01 -15.73 -23.83
C GLY A 158 25.13 -15.66 -22.77
N ASP A 159 24.77 -15.48 -21.51
CA ASP A 159 25.55 -15.46 -20.27
C ASP A 159 25.15 -16.60 -19.31
N GLY A 160 24.25 -17.51 -19.69
CA GLY A 160 23.88 -18.70 -18.91
C GLY A 160 22.77 -18.50 -17.86
N ALA A 161 22.21 -17.29 -17.70
CA ALA A 161 21.13 -17.04 -16.73
C ALA A 161 19.80 -16.74 -17.45
N ALA A 162 18.92 -17.73 -17.57
CA ALA A 162 17.59 -17.55 -18.16
C ALA A 162 16.85 -16.34 -17.55
N PRO A 163 16.15 -15.51 -18.35
CA PRO A 163 15.32 -14.44 -17.79
C PRO A 163 14.24 -15.06 -16.88
N GLU A 164 14.15 -14.55 -15.66
CA GLU A 164 13.11 -14.88 -14.68
C GLU A 164 11.73 -14.81 -15.37
N PRO A 165 10.91 -15.87 -15.29
CA PRO A 165 9.58 -15.83 -15.88
C PRO A 165 8.75 -14.74 -15.20
N ALA A 166 8.08 -13.90 -16.00
CA ALA A 166 7.10 -12.96 -15.46
C ALA A 166 6.06 -13.74 -14.63
N LYS A 167 5.90 -13.40 -13.35
CA LYS A 167 4.95 -14.06 -12.45
C LYS A 167 3.70 -13.18 -12.39
N TRP A 168 2.55 -13.71 -12.80
CA TRP A 168 1.26 -13.03 -12.64
C TRP A 168 0.29 -13.89 -11.85
N GLY A 169 -0.71 -13.25 -11.26
CA GLY A 169 -1.79 -13.92 -10.54
C GLY A 169 -3.09 -13.17 -10.68
N ILE A 170 -4.19 -13.86 -10.40
CA ILE A 170 -5.52 -13.27 -10.34
C ILE A 170 -6.18 -13.69 -9.04
N GLY A 171 -6.99 -12.82 -8.44
CA GLY A 171 -7.76 -13.20 -7.27
C GLY A 171 -8.59 -12.08 -6.69
N PRO A 172 -9.30 -12.36 -5.59
CA PRO A 172 -10.13 -11.38 -4.92
C PRO A 172 -9.26 -10.30 -4.26
N PHE A 173 -9.79 -9.08 -4.23
CA PHE A 173 -9.24 -7.99 -3.44
C PHE A 173 -10.33 -7.29 -2.63
N VAL A 174 -9.90 -6.66 -1.54
CA VAL A 174 -10.67 -5.71 -0.75
C VAL A 174 -9.86 -4.42 -0.61
N ALA A 175 -10.55 -3.29 -0.65
CA ALA A 175 -9.94 -1.97 -0.53
C ALA A 175 -10.74 -1.10 0.44
N LEU A 176 -10.05 -0.24 1.19
CA LEU A 176 -10.65 0.68 2.15
C LEU A 176 -10.10 2.08 1.92
N GLN A 177 -11.01 3.06 1.89
CA GLN A 177 -10.65 4.47 1.96
C GLN A 177 -11.04 5.02 3.34
N PRO A 178 -10.05 5.42 4.16
CA PRO A 178 -10.32 6.20 5.37
C PRO A 178 -10.85 7.60 5.00
N GLY A 179 -11.85 8.09 5.74
CA GLY A 179 -12.36 9.45 5.60
C GLY A 179 -11.71 10.43 6.58
N THR A 180 -11.91 11.73 6.33
CA THR A 180 -11.53 12.80 7.28
C THR A 180 -12.63 13.07 8.30
N GLU A 181 -13.89 13.01 7.84
CA GLU A 181 -15.07 13.26 8.67
C GLU A 181 -15.72 11.93 9.13
N ASN A 182 -15.65 10.90 8.28
CA ASN A 182 -16.13 9.55 8.57
C ASN A 182 -14.97 8.58 8.79
N ILE A 183 -15.16 7.56 9.64
CA ILE A 183 -14.13 6.53 9.87
C ILE A 183 -13.80 5.79 8.56
N ILE A 184 -14.83 5.46 7.76
CA ILE A 184 -14.70 4.79 6.47
C ILE A 184 -15.52 5.58 5.45
N GLU A 185 -14.83 6.05 4.41
CA GLU A 185 -15.43 6.80 3.31
C GLU A 185 -15.92 5.87 2.20
N ALA A 186 -15.17 4.81 1.91
CA ALA A 186 -15.52 3.85 0.87
C ALA A 186 -14.94 2.46 1.15
N ILE A 187 -15.68 1.43 0.76
CA ILE A 187 -15.24 0.03 0.75
C ILE A 187 -15.27 -0.47 -0.69
N GLY A 188 -14.15 -1.00 -1.16
CA GLY A 188 -14.01 -1.64 -2.46
C GLY A 188 -13.86 -3.14 -2.34
N MET A 189 -14.43 -3.90 -3.26
CA MET A 189 -14.17 -5.33 -3.39
C MET A 189 -14.31 -5.77 -4.84
N GLY A 190 -13.50 -6.74 -5.27
CA GLY A 190 -13.58 -7.21 -6.63
C GLY A 190 -12.52 -8.23 -6.98
N LEU A 191 -12.20 -8.29 -8.26
CA LEU A 191 -11.14 -9.13 -8.81
C LEU A 191 -9.98 -8.26 -9.25
N MET A 192 -8.78 -8.77 -9.01
CA MET A 192 -7.54 -8.10 -9.31
C MET A 192 -6.60 -9.05 -10.05
N VAL A 193 -5.85 -8.48 -11.00
CA VAL A 193 -4.72 -9.14 -11.67
C VAL A 193 -3.45 -8.43 -11.24
N GLY A 194 -2.48 -9.18 -10.74
CA GLY A 194 -1.18 -8.68 -10.31
C GLY A 194 -0.05 -9.19 -11.19
N PHE A 195 0.95 -8.34 -11.44
CA PHE A 195 2.16 -8.64 -12.18
C PHE A 195 3.37 -8.38 -11.27
N ARG A 196 4.11 -9.43 -10.92
CA ARG A 196 5.35 -9.32 -10.14
C ARG A 196 6.53 -8.94 -11.02
N ARG A 197 7.45 -8.16 -10.46
CA ARG A 197 8.65 -7.70 -11.16
C ARG A 197 9.90 -8.43 -10.67
N GLY A 198 10.36 -9.44 -11.42
CA GLY A 198 11.57 -10.19 -11.09
C GLY A 198 11.41 -11.00 -9.80
N ASP A 199 12.46 -11.01 -8.97
CA ASP A 199 12.49 -11.71 -7.68
C ASP A 199 12.15 -10.82 -6.47
N SER A 200 11.86 -9.53 -6.70
CA SER A 200 11.40 -8.68 -5.60
C SER A 200 9.96 -9.03 -5.21
N GLY A 201 9.60 -8.70 -3.97
CA GLY A 201 8.22 -8.81 -3.48
C GLY A 201 7.23 -7.90 -4.20
N ASP A 202 7.75 -6.98 -5.03
CA ASP A 202 6.99 -5.94 -5.68
C ASP A 202 6.02 -6.45 -6.75
N SER A 203 4.81 -5.89 -6.75
CA SER A 203 3.84 -6.14 -7.82
C SER A 203 3.07 -4.89 -8.22
N PHE A 204 2.79 -4.81 -9.52
CA PHE A 204 1.82 -3.88 -10.09
C PHE A 204 0.49 -4.58 -10.29
N ASN A 205 -0.60 -4.01 -9.79
CA ASN A 205 -1.89 -4.67 -9.79
C ASN A 205 -2.99 -3.80 -10.41
N ILE A 206 -3.91 -4.43 -11.14
CA ILE A 206 -5.10 -3.81 -11.73
C ILE A 206 -6.34 -4.55 -11.23
N GLY A 207 -7.24 -3.85 -10.58
CA GLY A 207 -8.49 -4.35 -10.04
C GLY A 207 -9.73 -3.75 -10.69
N VAL A 208 -10.75 -4.57 -10.86
CA VAL A 208 -12.12 -4.15 -11.20
C VAL A 208 -13.07 -4.74 -10.17
N GLY A 209 -14.00 -3.92 -9.68
CA GLY A 209 -14.88 -4.34 -8.60
C GLY A 209 -16.09 -3.45 -8.41
N VAL A 210 -16.68 -3.56 -7.24
CA VAL A 210 -17.72 -2.67 -6.74
C VAL A 210 -17.16 -1.82 -5.61
N ALA A 211 -17.58 -0.56 -5.57
CA ALA A 211 -17.38 0.33 -4.45
C ALA A 211 -18.71 0.53 -3.72
N PHE A 212 -18.65 0.58 -2.40
CA PHE A 212 -19.75 0.89 -1.50
C PHE A 212 -19.38 2.16 -0.73
N ASP A 213 -20.14 3.22 -0.94
CA ASP A 213 -19.98 4.51 -0.29
C ASP A 213 -21.15 4.71 0.70
N PRO A 214 -20.95 4.50 2.01
CA PRO A 214 -22.04 4.53 2.99
C PRO A 214 -22.63 5.93 3.22
N ASN A 215 -21.84 6.98 2.97
CA ASN A 215 -22.24 8.36 3.22
C ASN A 215 -22.17 9.15 1.91
N THR A 216 -23.21 9.02 1.09
CA THR A 216 -23.31 9.75 -0.16
C THR A 216 -24.45 10.76 -0.11
N ARG A 217 -24.11 12.02 -0.33
CA ARG A 217 -25.07 13.11 -0.43
C ARG A 217 -25.80 13.11 -1.76
N THR A 218 -27.13 13.09 -1.71
CA THR A 218 -28.03 13.24 -2.85
C THR A 218 -29.06 14.35 -2.59
N LEU A 219 -29.80 14.76 -3.62
CA LEU A 219 -30.96 15.63 -3.40
C LEU A 219 -32.01 14.90 -2.54
N GLY A 220 -32.69 15.66 -1.68
CA GLY A 220 -33.78 15.13 -0.86
C GLY A 220 -34.95 14.63 -1.70
N GLU A 221 -35.76 13.75 -1.11
CA GLU A 221 -36.88 13.12 -1.80
C GLU A 221 -37.82 14.14 -2.48
N GLY A 222 -38.18 13.94 -3.74
CA GLY A 222 -39.07 14.84 -4.46
C GLY A 222 -38.41 16.12 -5.00
N ILE A 223 -37.16 16.40 -4.62
CA ILE A 223 -36.34 17.44 -5.26
C ILE A 223 -35.64 16.84 -6.47
N VAL A 224 -35.90 17.43 -7.65
CA VAL A 224 -35.31 16.99 -8.91
C VAL A 224 -34.52 18.14 -9.52
N ALA A 225 -33.30 17.85 -9.98
CA ALA A 225 -32.48 18.84 -10.68
C ALA A 225 -33.22 19.39 -11.92
N GLY A 226 -33.19 20.71 -12.08
CA GLY A 226 -33.87 21.43 -13.16
C GLY A 226 -35.38 21.62 -12.94
N GLN A 227 -35.92 21.21 -11.79
CA GLN A 227 -37.34 21.42 -11.45
C GLN A 227 -37.51 22.48 -10.36
N PRO A 228 -38.70 23.10 -10.26
CA PRO A 228 -39.04 23.92 -9.12
C PRO A 228 -39.01 23.12 -7.81
N LEU A 229 -38.79 23.82 -6.68
CA LEU A 229 -38.95 23.18 -5.38
C LEU A 229 -40.38 22.62 -5.19
N PRO A 230 -40.52 21.52 -4.44
CA PRO A 230 -41.82 21.04 -3.99
C PRO A 230 -42.61 22.15 -3.26
N PRO A 231 -43.95 22.20 -3.42
CA PRO A 231 -44.76 23.21 -2.75
C PRO A 231 -44.52 23.25 -1.24
N GLY A 232 -44.20 24.44 -0.72
CA GLY A 232 -43.95 24.66 0.72
C GLY A 232 -42.50 24.54 1.15
N GLU A 233 -41.58 24.11 0.27
CA GLU A 233 -40.14 24.14 0.54
C GLU A 233 -39.53 25.48 0.10
N THR A 234 -38.65 26.04 0.93
CA THR A 234 -37.89 27.28 0.64
C THR A 234 -36.40 27.03 0.40
N ASP A 235 -35.92 25.84 0.77
CA ASP A 235 -34.51 25.50 0.80
C ASP A 235 -34.30 24.10 0.20
N ILE A 236 -33.13 23.88 -0.42
CA ILE A 236 -32.73 22.57 -0.93
C ILE A 236 -32.33 21.70 0.26
N ARG A 237 -33.09 20.63 0.49
CA ARG A 237 -32.68 19.57 1.42
C ARG A 237 -31.86 18.51 0.71
N TYR A 238 -30.92 17.94 1.47
CA TYR A 238 -30.07 16.84 1.05
C TYR A 238 -30.40 15.59 1.86
N LEU A 239 -30.11 14.44 1.27
CA LEU A 239 -30.19 13.13 1.93
C LEU A 239 -28.80 12.50 1.90
N GLU A 240 -28.35 11.98 3.03
CA GLU A 240 -27.17 11.11 3.10
C GLU A 240 -27.65 9.66 3.04
N GLN A 241 -27.16 8.90 2.06
CA GLN A 241 -27.58 7.52 1.83
C GLN A 241 -26.42 6.69 1.28
N GLU A 242 -26.53 5.37 1.38
CA GLU A 242 -25.57 4.49 0.72
C GLU A 242 -25.70 4.52 -0.81
N GLN A 243 -24.57 4.36 -1.50
CA GLN A 243 -24.52 4.15 -2.94
C GLN A 243 -23.45 3.14 -3.35
N PHE A 244 -23.70 2.49 -4.49
CA PHE A 244 -22.77 1.56 -5.11
C PHE A 244 -22.19 2.15 -6.38
N GLY A 245 -20.93 1.86 -6.65
CA GLY A 245 -20.25 2.26 -7.87
C GLY A 245 -19.44 1.12 -8.49
N LEU A 246 -19.15 1.23 -9.78
CA LEU A 246 -18.13 0.43 -10.44
C LEU A 246 -16.76 0.95 -10.03
N LEU A 247 -15.87 0.08 -9.54
CA LEU A 247 -14.53 0.40 -9.07
C LEU A 247 -13.49 -0.05 -10.09
N PHE A 248 -12.58 0.86 -10.44
CA PHE A 248 -11.31 0.56 -11.10
C PHE A 248 -10.19 0.93 -10.15
N LEU A 249 -9.23 0.04 -9.93
CA LEU A 249 -8.12 0.24 -9.00
C LEU A 249 -6.80 -0.11 -9.67
N SER A 250 -5.81 0.77 -9.54
CA SER A 250 -4.42 0.49 -9.90
C SER A 250 -3.59 0.60 -8.61
N SER A 251 -2.93 -0.47 -8.20
CA SER A 251 -2.15 -0.50 -6.96
C SER A 251 -0.72 -0.99 -7.16
N TYR A 252 0.12 -0.63 -6.19
CA TYR A 252 1.47 -1.16 -6.04
C TYR A 252 1.58 -1.80 -4.65
N SER A 253 2.14 -3.01 -4.62
CA SER A 253 2.46 -3.73 -3.40
C SER A 253 3.97 -3.92 -3.32
N PHE A 254 4.51 -3.82 -2.11
CA PHE A 254 5.93 -3.95 -1.79
C PHE A 254 6.16 -5.14 -0.86
#